data_AF-A0A2R6CYT3-F1
#
_entry.id   AF-A0A2R6CYT3-F1
#
_cell.length_a   1.000
_cell.length_b   1.000
_cell.length_c   1.000
_cell.angle_alpha   90.00
_cell.angle_beta   90.00
_cell.angle_gamma   90.00
#
_symmetry.space_group_name_H-M   'P 1'
#
loop_
_entity.id
_entity.type
_entity.pdbx_description
1 polymer ?
#
loop_
_entity_poly.entity_id
_entity_poly.type
_entity_poly.pdbx_seq_one_letter_code
_entity_poly.pdbx_strand_id
1 'polypeptide(L)'
;MQPSEVVFEVTDLLHDKSVDVRQSGSEALVYISEEYPERVAKYRDDVYSGISYPDSIVQSNCAIIAGNLAYYEPALADEAAQHVGAAINDPDPDVRVHVAIALGLIHNEKSREYLRTLQNDSENEVRQQASKSLQAHKKRGRTDADARSDN
;
A
#
# COMPACT_ATOMS: atom_id res chain seq x y z
N MET A 1 26.97 -8.79 -5.10
CA MET A 1 25.66 -8.90 -4.43
C MET A 1 24.64 -9.32 -5.47
N GLN A 2 23.91 -10.40 -5.22
CA GLN A 2 22.85 -10.82 -6.13
C GLN A 2 21.65 -9.87 -6.00
N PRO A 3 20.85 -9.64 -7.05
CA PRO A 3 19.75 -8.66 -6.96
C PRO A 3 18.70 -8.98 -5.88
N SER A 4 18.54 -10.25 -5.47
CA SER A 4 17.68 -10.67 -4.36
C SER A 4 18.24 -10.34 -2.97
N GLU A 5 19.57 -10.31 -2.86
CA GLU A 5 20.30 -9.98 -1.63
C GLU A 5 20.19 -8.47 -1.37
N VAL A 6 20.22 -7.64 -2.43
CA VAL A 6 19.99 -6.18 -2.31
C VAL A 6 18.60 -5.88 -1.74
N VAL A 7 17.55 -6.52 -2.25
CA VAL A 7 16.18 -6.24 -1.78
C VAL A 7 16.02 -6.66 -0.32
N PHE A 8 16.59 -7.79 0.08
CA PHE A 8 16.60 -8.22 1.48
C PHE A 8 17.24 -7.16 2.39
N GLU A 9 18.46 -6.72 2.07
CA GLU A 9 19.18 -5.73 2.89
C GLU A 9 18.39 -4.43 2.99
N VAL A 10 17.78 -3.95 1.90
CA VAL A 10 16.95 -2.73 1.93
C VAL A 10 15.67 -2.95 2.76
N THR A 11 15.06 -4.14 2.72
CA THR A 11 13.93 -4.47 3.60
C THR A 11 14.32 -4.51 5.07
N ASP A 12 15.51 -5.04 5.40
CA ASP A 12 16.00 -5.09 6.78
C ASP A 12 16.20 -3.69 7.38
N LEU A 13 16.47 -2.68 6.55
CA LEU A 13 16.55 -1.27 7.00
C LEU A 13 15.25 -0.76 7.62
N LEU A 14 14.09 -1.36 7.32
CA LEU A 14 12.84 -1.02 7.99
C LEU A 14 12.93 -1.23 9.51
N HIS A 15 13.80 -2.11 9.98
CA HIS A 15 13.97 -2.45 11.39
C HIS A 15 15.13 -1.70 12.07
N ASP A 16 15.76 -0.75 11.36
CA ASP A 16 16.89 -0.02 11.90
C ASP A 16 16.49 0.85 13.10
N LYS A 17 17.43 1.04 14.04
CA LYS A 17 17.21 1.86 15.23
C LYS A 17 17.03 3.34 14.89
N SER A 18 17.71 3.80 13.84
CA SER A 18 17.63 5.17 13.34
C SER A 18 16.38 5.37 12.49
N VAL A 19 15.59 6.39 12.85
CA VAL A 19 14.41 6.80 12.08
C VAL A 19 14.81 7.14 10.64
N ASP A 20 15.88 7.90 10.44
CA ASP A 20 16.35 8.34 9.12
C ASP A 20 16.73 7.15 8.21
N VAL A 21 17.28 6.09 8.81
CA VAL A 21 17.64 4.86 8.07
C VAL A 21 16.39 4.10 7.67
N ARG A 22 15.40 3.97 8.57
CA ARG A 22 14.12 3.35 8.23
C ARG A 22 13.39 4.09 7.12
N GLN A 23 13.37 5.43 7.19
CA GLN A 23 12.76 6.27 6.16
C GLN A 23 13.46 6.06 4.82
N SER A 24 14.79 6.18 4.79
CA SER A 24 15.59 5.95 3.57
C SER A 24 15.37 4.55 2.97
N GLY A 25 15.32 3.52 3.83
CA GLY A 25 15.02 2.15 3.42
C GLY A 25 13.61 2.01 2.83
N SER A 26 12.60 2.58 3.51
CA SER A 26 11.22 2.55 3.04
C SER A 26 11.01 3.29 1.71
N GLU A 27 11.66 4.44 1.52
CA GLU A 27 11.62 5.20 0.27
C GLU A 27 12.25 4.41 -0.88
N ALA A 28 13.40 3.80 -0.65
CA ALA A 28 14.03 2.93 -1.64
C ALA A 28 13.12 1.73 -2.01
N LEU A 29 12.43 1.15 -1.03
CA LEU A 29 11.49 0.05 -1.28
C LEU A 29 10.25 0.49 -2.07
N VAL A 30 9.78 1.74 -1.94
CA VAL A 30 8.70 2.25 -2.80
C VAL A 30 9.12 2.14 -4.26
N TYR A 31 10.27 2.71 -4.63
CA TYR A 31 10.80 2.63 -6.00
C TYR A 31 11.00 1.17 -6.47
N ILE A 32 11.55 0.31 -5.62
CA ILE A 32 11.77 -1.10 -5.96
C ILE A 32 10.42 -1.83 -6.13
N SER A 33 9.40 -1.50 -5.35
CA SER A 33 8.08 -2.13 -5.44
C SER A 33 7.32 -1.75 -6.71
N GLU A 34 7.57 -0.56 -7.27
CA GLU A 34 6.98 -0.12 -8.53
C GLU A 34 7.61 -0.84 -9.73
N GLU A 35 8.94 -1.05 -9.69
CA GLU A 35 9.69 -1.64 -10.81
C GLU A 35 9.85 -3.16 -10.73
N TYR A 36 9.99 -3.71 -9.51
CA TYR A 36 10.28 -5.13 -9.23
C TYR A 36 9.45 -5.68 -8.05
N PRO A 37 8.11 -5.59 -8.09
CA PRO A 37 7.23 -6.01 -7.00
C PRO A 37 7.42 -7.48 -6.60
N GLU A 38 7.75 -8.38 -7.53
CA GLU A 38 7.95 -9.81 -7.28
C GLU A 38 9.14 -10.10 -6.34
N ARG A 39 10.08 -9.16 -6.24
CA ARG A 39 11.23 -9.27 -5.34
C ARG A 39 10.88 -8.81 -3.95
N VAL A 40 10.10 -7.73 -3.85
CA VAL A 40 9.65 -7.17 -2.57
C VAL A 40 8.58 -8.07 -1.93
N ALA A 41 7.73 -8.71 -2.73
CA ALA A 41 6.68 -9.64 -2.28
C ALA A 41 7.20 -10.80 -1.40
N LYS A 42 8.47 -11.19 -1.56
CA LYS A 42 9.14 -12.22 -0.76
C LYS A 42 9.35 -11.81 0.70
N TYR A 43 9.36 -10.51 0.96
CA TYR A 43 9.60 -9.90 2.28
C TYR A 43 8.39 -9.06 2.73
N ARG A 44 7.18 -9.42 2.25
CA ARG A 44 5.96 -8.64 2.51
C ARG A 44 5.60 -8.56 4.00
N ASP A 45 6.00 -9.53 4.81
CA ASP A 45 5.71 -9.55 6.25
C ASP A 45 6.39 -8.37 6.97
N ASP A 46 7.62 -8.02 6.56
CA ASP A 46 8.35 -6.86 7.07
C ASP A 46 7.69 -5.55 6.64
N VAL A 47 7.25 -5.48 5.37
CA VAL A 47 6.48 -4.35 4.84
C VAL A 47 5.18 -4.17 5.63
N TYR A 48 4.42 -5.25 5.83
CA TYR A 48 3.16 -5.20 6.57
C TYR A 48 3.34 -4.79 8.02
N SER A 49 4.44 -5.19 8.65
CA SER A 49 4.79 -4.75 10.01
C SER A 49 5.05 -3.24 10.05
N GLY A 50 5.74 -2.70 9.04
CA GLY A 50 6.06 -1.27 8.92
C GLY A 50 4.83 -0.35 8.85
N ILE A 51 3.66 -0.84 8.43
CA ILE A 51 2.39 -0.08 8.41
C ILE A 51 1.96 0.34 9.82
N SER A 52 2.40 -0.37 10.86
CA SER A 52 2.06 -0.08 12.26
C SER A 52 3.22 0.55 13.05
N TYR A 53 4.28 0.98 12.38
CA TYR A 53 5.45 1.57 13.05
C TYR A 53 5.16 3.00 13.53
N PRO A 54 5.86 3.52 14.55
CA PRO A 54 5.57 4.85 15.10
C PRO A 54 5.90 6.02 14.16
N ASP A 55 6.52 5.78 13.01
CA ASP A 55 6.98 6.80 12.07
C ASP A 55 6.05 6.92 10.86
N SER A 56 5.41 8.09 10.68
CA SER A 56 4.42 8.32 9.64
C SER A 56 4.95 8.11 8.21
N ILE A 57 6.23 8.40 7.96
CA ILE A 57 6.84 8.23 6.63
C ILE A 57 6.96 6.73 6.33
N VAL A 58 7.51 5.95 7.28
CA VAL A 58 7.62 4.49 7.14
C VAL A 58 6.24 3.86 6.99
N GLN A 59 5.25 4.26 7.78
CA GLN A 59 3.88 3.75 7.65
C GLN A 59 3.30 4.00 6.26
N SER A 60 3.39 5.24 5.79
CA SER A 60 2.88 5.68 4.50
C SER A 60 3.52 4.90 3.37
N ASN A 61 4.86 4.81 3.36
CA ASN A 61 5.61 4.07 2.36
C ASN A 61 5.26 2.58 2.37
N CYS A 62 5.16 1.96 3.55
CA CYS A 62 4.79 0.55 3.67
C CYS A 62 3.36 0.28 3.19
N ALA A 63 2.42 1.21 3.42
CA ALA A 63 1.07 1.10 2.86
C ALA A 63 1.09 1.15 1.33
N ILE A 64 1.84 2.08 0.73
CA ILE A 64 2.00 2.17 -0.73
C ILE A 64 2.62 0.91 -1.30
N ILE A 65 3.71 0.41 -0.69
CA ILE A 65 4.36 -0.84 -1.11
C ILE A 65 3.35 -1.99 -1.07
N ALA A 66 2.59 -2.16 0.01
CA ALA A 66 1.55 -3.18 0.11
C ALA A 66 0.50 -3.06 -1.01
N GLY A 67 0.13 -1.84 -1.39
CA GLY A 67 -0.73 -1.55 -2.54
C GLY A 67 -0.13 -1.99 -3.87
N ASN A 68 1.15 -1.69 -4.11
CA ASN A 68 1.87 -2.09 -5.31
C ASN A 68 2.00 -3.63 -5.42
N LEU A 69 2.30 -4.30 -4.29
CA LEU A 69 2.38 -5.75 -4.23
C LEU A 69 1.05 -6.41 -4.61
N ALA A 70 -0.07 -5.95 -4.03
CA ALA A 70 -1.39 -6.47 -4.34
C ALA A 70 -1.87 -6.12 -5.75
N TYR A 71 -1.43 -4.99 -6.30
CA TYR A 71 -1.72 -4.61 -7.67
C TYR A 71 -1.07 -5.57 -8.66
N TYR A 72 0.18 -5.96 -8.40
CA TYR A 72 0.95 -6.91 -9.20
C TYR A 72 0.50 -8.36 -9.00
N GLU A 73 0.29 -8.78 -7.75
CA GLU A 73 -0.13 -10.12 -7.36
C GLU A 73 -1.50 -10.06 -6.65
N PRO A 74 -2.62 -10.15 -7.41
CA PRO A 74 -3.97 -10.03 -6.85
C PRO A 74 -4.31 -11.05 -5.76
N ALA A 75 -3.58 -12.17 -5.68
CA ALA A 75 -3.72 -13.15 -4.61
C ALA A 75 -3.40 -12.57 -3.22
N LEU A 76 -2.59 -11.51 -3.16
CA LEU A 76 -2.25 -10.80 -1.92
C LEU A 76 -3.30 -9.75 -1.52
N ALA A 77 -4.33 -9.50 -2.33
CA ALA A 77 -5.23 -8.37 -2.11
C ALA A 77 -5.97 -8.41 -0.77
N ASP A 78 -6.46 -9.58 -0.35
CA ASP A 78 -7.18 -9.72 0.92
C ASP A 78 -6.26 -9.54 2.13
N GLU A 79 -5.04 -10.07 2.04
CA GLU A 79 -4.00 -9.93 3.05
C GLU A 79 -3.54 -8.47 3.16
N ALA A 80 -3.15 -7.85 2.04
CA ALA A 80 -2.74 -6.45 1.99
C ALA A 80 -3.85 -5.50 2.47
N ALA A 81 -5.10 -5.72 2.05
CA ALA A 81 -6.23 -4.91 2.52
C ALA A 81 -6.41 -4.99 4.04
N GLN A 82 -6.18 -6.16 4.65
CA GLN A 82 -6.25 -6.31 6.10
C GLN A 82 -5.18 -5.48 6.82
N HIS A 83 -3.93 -5.55 6.37
CA HIS A 83 -2.83 -4.83 6.99
C HIS A 83 -2.93 -3.31 6.77
N VAL A 84 -3.19 -2.87 5.54
CA VAL A 84 -3.41 -1.45 5.23
C VAL A 84 -4.65 -0.92 5.97
N GLY A 85 -5.69 -1.75 6.11
CA GLY A 85 -6.90 -1.45 6.86
C GLY A 85 -6.68 -1.13 8.35
N ALA A 86 -5.55 -1.57 8.93
CA ALA A 86 -5.22 -1.29 10.33
C ALA A 86 -4.92 0.21 10.57
N ALA A 87 -4.47 0.94 9.54
CA ALA A 87 -4.07 2.34 9.62
C ALA A 87 -5.15 3.34 9.13
N ILE A 88 -6.39 2.90 8.89
CA ILE A 88 -7.47 3.79 8.43
C ILE A 88 -7.88 4.86 9.45
N ASN A 89 -7.51 4.68 10.72
CA ASN A 89 -7.75 5.63 11.81
C ASN A 89 -6.42 6.15 12.38
N ASP A 90 -5.33 6.09 11.62
CA ASP A 90 -4.05 6.61 12.08
C ASP A 90 -4.20 8.09 12.48
N PRO A 91 -3.62 8.55 13.61
CA PRO A 91 -3.73 9.94 14.03
C PRO A 91 -3.20 10.93 12.99
N ASP A 92 -2.21 10.54 12.19
CA ASP A 92 -1.61 11.37 11.16
C ASP A 92 -2.47 11.34 9.87
N PRO A 93 -3.03 12.47 9.44
CA PRO A 93 -3.80 12.50 8.20
C PRO A 93 -3.00 12.17 6.95
N ASP A 94 -1.69 12.43 6.93
CA ASP A 94 -0.86 12.10 5.78
C ASP A 94 -0.75 10.58 5.62
N VAL A 95 -0.65 9.83 6.72
CA VAL A 95 -0.75 8.37 6.70
C VAL A 95 -2.10 7.93 6.14
N ARG A 96 -3.21 8.53 6.61
CA ARG A 96 -4.55 8.17 6.14
C ARG A 96 -4.76 8.47 4.64
N VAL A 97 -4.13 9.51 4.10
CA VAL A 97 -4.10 9.78 2.65
C VAL A 97 -3.40 8.64 1.90
N HIS A 98 -2.23 8.21 2.36
CA HIS A 98 -1.48 7.11 1.73
C HIS A 98 -2.20 5.76 1.86
N VAL A 99 -2.85 5.51 2.99
CA VAL A 99 -3.76 4.37 3.18
C VAL A 99 -4.88 4.40 2.15
N ALA A 100 -5.51 5.56 1.90
CA ALA A 100 -6.53 5.69 0.85
C ALA A 100 -5.96 5.45 -0.57
N ILE A 101 -4.72 5.85 -0.85
CA ILE A 101 -4.05 5.55 -2.12
C ILE A 101 -3.83 4.04 -2.26
N ALA A 102 -3.21 3.41 -1.25
CA ALA A 102 -2.93 1.98 -1.22
C ALA A 102 -4.18 1.12 -1.39
N LEU A 103 -5.25 1.42 -0.64
CA LEU A 103 -6.55 0.75 -0.80
C LEU A 103 -7.16 0.98 -2.20
N GLY A 104 -6.81 2.06 -2.88
CA GLY A 104 -7.16 2.28 -4.28
C GLY A 104 -6.47 1.32 -5.25
N LEU A 105 -5.23 0.94 -4.94
CA LEU A 105 -4.43 -0.05 -5.67
C LEU A 105 -4.85 -1.49 -5.35
N ILE A 106 -5.37 -1.73 -4.13
CA ILE A 106 -5.81 -3.06 -3.67
C ILE A 106 -7.26 -3.30 -4.09
N HIS A 107 -7.47 -3.92 -5.25
CA HIS A 107 -8.80 -4.11 -5.87
C HIS A 107 -9.59 -5.31 -5.33
N ASN A 108 -10.09 -5.18 -4.10
CA ASN A 108 -11.07 -6.12 -3.53
C ASN A 108 -12.21 -5.39 -2.81
N GLU A 109 -13.24 -6.13 -2.36
CA GLU A 109 -14.39 -5.51 -1.67
C GLU A 109 -14.00 -4.91 -0.32
N LYS A 110 -13.07 -5.55 0.41
CA LYS A 110 -12.60 -5.07 1.72
C LYS A 110 -11.97 -3.67 1.61
N SER A 111 -11.14 -3.42 0.60
CA SER A 111 -10.61 -2.09 0.33
C SER A 111 -11.68 -1.07 -0.01
N ARG A 112 -12.74 -1.46 -0.73
CA ARG A 112 -13.88 -0.56 -1.01
C ARG A 112 -14.62 -0.18 0.26
N GLU A 113 -14.78 -1.10 1.20
CA GLU A 113 -15.37 -0.81 2.51
C GLU A 113 -14.51 0.19 3.30
N TYR A 114 -13.21 -0.04 3.40
CA TYR A 114 -12.31 0.91 4.07
C TYR A 114 -12.30 2.29 3.40
N LEU A 115 -12.29 2.35 2.07
CA LEU A 115 -12.38 3.63 1.37
C LEU A 115 -13.72 4.35 1.62
N ARG A 116 -14.85 3.63 1.71
CA ARG A 116 -16.14 4.24 2.08
C ARG A 116 -16.10 4.83 3.49
N THR A 117 -15.37 4.21 4.42
CA THR A 117 -15.11 4.80 5.74
C THR A 117 -14.32 6.11 5.62
N LEU A 118 -13.21 6.10 4.87
CA LEU A 118 -12.34 7.27 4.67
C LEU A 118 -13.02 8.43 3.91
N GLN A 119 -14.11 8.17 3.18
CA GLN A 119 -14.92 9.27 2.61
C GLN A 119 -15.60 10.15 3.67
N ASN A 120 -15.69 9.68 4.91
CA ASN A 120 -16.24 10.42 6.05
C ASN A 120 -15.15 10.93 7.02
N ASP A 121 -13.87 10.87 6.62
CA ASP A 121 -12.75 11.33 7.45
C ASP A 121 -12.91 12.81 7.83
N SER A 122 -12.35 13.22 8.97
CA SER A 122 -12.37 14.62 9.40
C SER A 122 -11.57 15.53 8.45
N GLU A 123 -10.50 15.01 7.87
CA GLU A 123 -9.62 15.77 7.00
C GLU A 123 -10.09 15.75 5.54
N ASN A 124 -10.10 16.94 4.94
CA ASN A 124 -10.63 17.13 3.59
C ASN A 124 -9.84 16.33 2.56
N GLU A 125 -8.50 16.35 2.68
CA GLU A 125 -7.61 15.66 1.76
C GLU A 125 -7.84 14.14 1.76
N VAL A 126 -8.00 13.54 2.94
CA VAL A 126 -8.34 12.12 3.09
C VAL A 126 -9.66 11.79 2.39
N ARG A 127 -10.71 12.58 2.62
CA ARG A 127 -12.02 12.37 1.95
C ARG A 127 -11.93 12.46 0.43
N GLN A 128 -11.17 13.44 -0.08
CA GLN A 128 -10.96 13.62 -1.52
C GLN A 128 -10.20 12.42 -2.10
N GLN A 129 -9.13 12.00 -1.44
CA GLN A 129 -8.32 10.88 -1.90
C GLN A 129 -9.12 9.56 -1.89
N ALA A 130 -9.89 9.30 -0.83
CA ALA A 130 -10.77 8.14 -0.75
C ALA A 130 -11.79 8.10 -1.90
N SER A 131 -12.37 9.27 -2.23
CA SER A 131 -13.31 9.40 -3.35
C SER A 131 -12.64 9.19 -4.72
N LYS A 132 -11.38 9.61 -4.90
CA LYS A 132 -10.58 9.33 -6.11
C LYS A 132 -10.27 7.83 -6.22
N SER A 133 -9.81 7.20 -5.14
CA SER A 133 -9.49 5.76 -5.11
C SER A 133 -10.72 4.88 -5.40
N LEU A 134 -11.90 5.22 -4.87
CA LEU A 134 -13.15 4.51 -5.21
C LEU A 134 -13.55 4.66 -6.68
N GLN A 135 -13.24 5.79 -7.32
CA GLN A 135 -13.47 5.95 -8.75
C GLN A 135 -12.50 5.08 -9.57
N ALA A 136 -11.25 4.94 -9.13
CA ALA A 136 -10.27 4.05 -9.77
C ALA A 136 -10.73 2.59 -9.76
N HIS A 137 -11.27 2.10 -8.63
CA HIS A 137 -11.88 0.76 -8.54
C HIS A 137 -12.96 0.52 -9.60
N LYS A 138 -13.84 1.50 -9.83
CA LYS A 138 -14.93 1.39 -10.83
C LYS A 138 -14.40 1.31 -12.25
N LYS A 139 -13.30 2.00 -12.57
CA LYS A 139 -12.70 1.98 -13.91
C LYS A 139 -12.10 0.61 -14.22
N ARG A 140 -11.35 0.02 -13.28
CA ARG A 140 -10.72 -1.30 -13.46
C ARG A 140 -11.75 -2.42 -13.57
N GLY A 141 -12.80 -2.41 -12.75
CA GLY A 141 -13.87 -3.40 -12.86
C GLY A 141 -14.63 -3.36 -14.20
N ARG A 142 -14.67 -2.20 -14.88
CA ARG A 142 -15.23 -2.08 -16.23
C ARG A 142 -14.30 -2.65 -17.30
N THR A 143 -13.01 -2.30 -17.26
CA THR A 143 -12.03 -2.82 -18.24
C THR A 143 -11.91 -4.34 -18.18
N ASP A 144 -11.98 -4.93 -16.99
CA ASP A 144 -11.92 -6.38 -16.81
C ASP A 144 -13.20 -7.09 -17.28
N ALA A 145 -14.35 -6.42 -17.21
CA ALA A 145 -15.63 -6.93 -17.73
C ALA A 145 -15.68 -6.85 -19.26
N ASP A 146 -15.24 -5.73 -19.84
CA ASP A 146 -15.19 -5.52 -21.29
C ASP A 146 -14.23 -6.52 -21.96
N ALA A 147 -13.07 -6.79 -21.35
CA ALA A 147 -12.11 -7.79 -21.85
C ALA A 147 -12.62 -9.24 -21.81
N ARG A 148 -13.64 -9.55 -20.98
CA ARG A 148 -14.25 -10.88 -20.88
C ARG A 148 -15.44 -11.06 -21.81
N SER A 149 -16.05 -9.97 -22.29
CA SER A 149 -17.15 -10.03 -23.27
C SER A 149 -16.69 -10.14 -24.72
N ASP A 150 -15.40 -9.87 -25.00
CA ASP A 150 -14.81 -9.88 -26.34
C ASP A 150 -14.15 -11.22 -26.72
N ASN A 151 -14.36 -12.28 -25.93
CA ASN A 151 -13.76 -13.62 -26.13
C ASN A 151 -14.83 -14.72 -26.01
#